data_AF-A0A8H3EZT8-F1
#
_entry.id   AF-A0A8H3EZT8-F1
#
_cell.length_a   1.000
_cell.length_b   1.000
_cell.length_c   1.000
_cell.angle_alpha   90.00
_cell.angle_beta   90.00
_cell.angle_gamma   90.00
#
_symmetry.space_group_name_H-M   'P 1'
#
loop_
_entity.id
_entity.type
_entity.pdbx_description
1 polymer ?
#
loop_
_entity_poly.entity_id
_entity_poly.type
_entity_poly.pdbx_seq_one_letter_code
_entity_poly.pdbx_strand_id
1 'polypeptide(L)'
;MSTKEVILGTSQKKYLATLAAAEQLYDALYQWNNLGSLTVTAINQPFFNDFLPSIATGTYTSSTPTYTTLTTAIKSYADGYLAIVSTNTPPNGSLAEQFSRATGSPLSATDLTWSYAAFLTAAARRSGQMPASWGEPGANTVLPSCSAASAPGTYSTPSATAPSPPCATVSSVSVTFNVAETTSFGQTILLAGSVSELGNWDLADAVPLSASDYQSEYPRWFVAVALPAGMTVLYKYVMEDSAGSVTWEDGSNRNFTVPTGCAAEVQVHDVWQ
;
A
#
# COMPACT_ATOMS: atom_id res chain seq x y z
N MET A 1 -27.06 9.44 4.53
CA MET A 1 -26.38 8.74 5.64
C MET A 1 -24.90 8.70 5.32
N SER A 2 -24.07 9.49 6.01
CA SER A 2 -22.61 9.48 5.85
C SER A 2 -22.07 8.30 6.64
N THR A 3 -21.79 7.19 5.94
CA THR A 3 -20.99 6.10 6.48
C THR A 3 -19.59 6.65 6.70
N LYS A 4 -19.23 6.96 7.94
CA LYS A 4 -17.84 7.26 8.30
C LYS A 4 -17.04 5.99 8.07
N GLU A 5 -15.98 6.08 7.27
CA GLU A 5 -15.00 5.01 7.15
C GLU A 5 -14.30 4.88 8.51
N VAL A 6 -14.53 3.76 9.20
CA VAL A 6 -13.88 3.41 10.48
C VAL A 6 -13.00 2.20 10.22
N ILE A 7 -11.80 2.44 9.72
CA ILE A 7 -10.73 1.46 9.62
C ILE A 7 -9.72 1.85 10.71
N LEU A 8 -9.31 0.90 11.57
CA LEU A 8 -8.51 1.18 12.79
C LEU A 8 -9.23 2.04 13.85
N GLY A 9 -10.55 1.90 13.99
CA GLY A 9 -11.32 2.53 15.08
C GLY A 9 -11.50 4.05 14.96
N THR A 10 -10.94 4.71 13.94
CA THR A 10 -11.09 6.16 13.70
C THR A 10 -11.11 6.50 12.20
N SER A 11 -11.77 7.60 11.83
CA SER A 11 -11.76 8.11 10.45
C SER A 11 -10.54 9.00 10.22
N GLN A 12 -9.62 8.55 9.38
CA GLN A 12 -8.32 9.18 9.13
C GLN A 12 -8.16 9.58 7.66
N LYS A 13 -7.16 10.41 7.37
CA LYS A 13 -6.85 10.80 5.99
C LYS A 13 -5.87 9.79 5.39
N LYS A 14 -6.04 9.48 4.11
CA LYS A 14 -5.14 8.59 3.36
C LYS A 14 -4.24 9.39 2.43
N TYR A 15 -2.97 9.00 2.33
CA TYR A 15 -2.02 9.62 1.40
C TYR A 15 -2.52 9.48 -0.04
N LEU A 16 -2.79 8.24 -0.47
CA LEU A 16 -3.27 7.94 -1.82
C LEU A 16 -4.57 8.67 -2.18
N ALA A 17 -5.49 8.86 -1.23
CA ALA A 17 -6.75 9.56 -1.51
C ALA A 17 -6.54 11.08 -1.71
N THR A 18 -5.65 11.67 -0.92
CA THR A 18 -5.28 13.09 -1.04
C THR A 18 -4.54 13.35 -2.36
N LEU A 19 -3.66 12.42 -2.76
CA LEU A 19 -2.93 12.46 -4.02
C LEU A 19 -3.85 12.25 -5.24
N ALA A 20 -4.80 11.32 -5.16
CA ALA A 20 -5.77 11.08 -6.22
C ALA A 20 -6.67 12.29 -6.49
N ALA A 21 -7.04 13.04 -5.44
CA ALA A 21 -7.77 14.30 -5.62
C ALA A 21 -6.96 15.35 -6.39
N ALA A 22 -5.64 15.44 -6.15
CA ALA A 22 -4.75 16.28 -6.94
C ALA A 22 -4.64 15.77 -8.39
N GLU A 23 -4.45 14.46 -8.56
CA GLU A 23 -4.29 13.81 -9.85
C GLU A 23 -5.48 14.06 -10.78
N GLN A 24 -6.71 13.91 -10.28
CA GLN A 24 -7.93 14.18 -11.04
C GLN A 24 -8.01 15.63 -11.56
N LEU A 25 -7.54 16.59 -10.77
CA LEU A 25 -7.52 18.01 -11.19
C LEU A 25 -6.43 18.26 -12.24
N TYR A 26 -5.27 17.63 -12.12
CA TYR A 26 -4.23 17.70 -13.15
C TYR A 26 -4.66 17.05 -14.46
N ASP A 27 -5.38 15.92 -14.39
CA ASP A 27 -5.97 15.28 -15.56
C ASP A 27 -6.96 16.22 -16.26
N ALA A 28 -7.88 16.83 -15.50
CA ALA A 28 -8.85 17.79 -16.05
C ALA A 28 -8.16 18.98 -16.73
N LEU A 29 -7.14 19.56 -16.09
CA LEU A 29 -6.35 20.67 -16.64
C LEU A 29 -5.65 20.29 -17.96
N TYR A 30 -5.08 19.09 -18.02
CA TYR A 30 -4.44 18.58 -19.23
C TYR A 30 -5.46 18.38 -20.36
N GLN A 31 -6.63 17.81 -20.06
CA GLN A 31 -7.70 17.62 -21.05
C GLN A 31 -8.23 18.95 -21.58
N TRP A 32 -8.51 19.93 -20.72
CA TRP A 32 -8.96 21.27 -21.15
C TRP A 32 -7.91 21.97 -22.01
N ASN A 33 -6.62 21.83 -21.68
CA ASN A 33 -5.53 22.36 -22.48
C ASN A 33 -5.51 21.74 -23.89
N ASN A 34 -5.63 20.42 -23.99
CA ASN A 34 -5.66 19.72 -25.28
C ASN A 34 -6.91 20.03 -26.12
N LEU A 35 -8.06 20.23 -25.47
CA LEU A 35 -9.30 20.65 -26.13
C LEU A 35 -9.31 22.15 -26.49
N GLY A 36 -8.38 22.93 -25.92
CA GLY A 36 -8.34 24.39 -26.06
C GLY A 36 -9.55 25.11 -25.47
N SER A 37 -10.33 24.44 -24.61
CA SER A 37 -11.56 24.97 -24.00
C SER A 37 -12.00 24.15 -22.78
N LEU A 38 -12.85 24.76 -21.95
CA LEU A 38 -13.59 24.07 -20.89
C LEU A 38 -15.06 24.49 -20.93
N THR A 39 -15.97 23.58 -20.56
CA THR A 39 -17.41 23.84 -20.56
C THR A 39 -17.99 23.74 -19.16
N VAL A 40 -18.65 24.83 -18.74
CA VAL A 40 -19.45 24.91 -17.53
C VAL A 40 -20.91 24.60 -17.87
N THR A 41 -21.43 23.54 -17.25
CA THR A 41 -22.83 23.10 -17.35
C THR A 41 -23.52 23.32 -16.01
N ALA A 42 -24.85 23.21 -15.96
CA ALA A 42 -25.59 23.29 -14.70
C ALA A 42 -25.12 22.25 -13.66
N ILE A 43 -24.59 21.10 -14.11
CA ILE A 43 -24.14 20.01 -13.23
C ILE A 43 -22.82 20.36 -12.54
N ASN A 44 -21.86 20.93 -13.27
CA ASN A 44 -20.51 21.20 -12.74
C ASN A 44 -20.30 22.67 -12.30
N GLN A 45 -21.30 23.55 -12.50
CA GLN A 45 -21.22 24.96 -12.11
C GLN A 45 -20.84 25.18 -10.64
N PRO A 46 -21.35 24.42 -9.65
CA PRO A 46 -20.94 24.61 -8.26
C PRO A 46 -19.43 24.44 -8.03
N PHE A 47 -18.80 23.46 -8.70
CA PHE A 47 -17.35 23.26 -8.62
C PHE A 47 -16.59 24.48 -9.16
N PHE A 48 -17.01 25.03 -10.30
CA PHE A 48 -16.35 26.22 -10.87
C PHE A 48 -16.62 27.49 -10.06
N ASN A 49 -17.77 27.57 -9.39
CA ASN A 49 -18.15 28.71 -8.56
C ASN A 49 -17.22 28.89 -7.34
N ASP A 50 -16.57 27.83 -6.87
CA ASP A 50 -15.56 27.89 -5.80
C ASP A 50 -14.28 28.63 -6.25
N PHE A 51 -14.01 28.69 -7.56
CA PHE A 51 -12.83 29.36 -8.14
C PHE A 51 -13.16 30.71 -8.77
N LEU A 52 -14.39 30.87 -9.26
CA LEU A 52 -14.89 32.11 -9.85
C LEU A 52 -16.37 32.28 -9.51
N PRO A 53 -16.70 33.07 -8.46
CA PRO A 53 -18.06 33.27 -8.01
C PRO A 53 -18.97 33.81 -9.12
N SER A 54 -20.20 33.29 -9.18
CA SER A 54 -21.22 33.65 -10.17
C SER A 54 -20.85 33.31 -11.63
N ILE A 55 -19.94 32.36 -11.85
CA ILE A 55 -19.62 31.84 -13.19
C ILE A 55 -20.89 31.34 -13.90
N ALA A 56 -21.12 31.80 -15.13
CA ALA A 56 -22.26 31.37 -15.93
C ALA A 56 -22.01 30.00 -16.59
N THR A 57 -23.07 29.35 -17.04
CA THR A 57 -22.93 28.20 -17.94
C THR A 57 -22.45 28.66 -19.31
N GLY A 58 -21.64 27.84 -19.97
CA GLY A 58 -21.07 28.17 -21.28
C GLY A 58 -19.74 27.48 -21.53
N THR A 59 -19.21 27.66 -22.74
CA THR A 59 -17.88 27.18 -23.12
C THR A 59 -16.91 28.36 -23.13
N TYR A 60 -15.82 28.22 -22.40
CA TYR A 60 -14.75 29.20 -22.29
C TYR A 60 -13.53 28.67 -23.05
N THR A 61 -13.14 29.35 -24.13
CA THR A 61 -11.96 28.97 -24.92
C THR A 61 -10.69 29.44 -24.23
N SER A 62 -9.57 28.79 -24.55
CA SER A 62 -8.22 29.08 -24.03
C SER A 62 -7.78 30.53 -24.21
N SER A 63 -8.33 31.24 -25.20
CA SER A 63 -8.09 32.65 -25.45
C SER A 63 -8.80 33.61 -24.48
N THR A 64 -9.72 33.12 -23.64
CA THR A 64 -10.50 33.97 -22.74
C THR A 64 -9.79 34.18 -21.39
N PRO A 65 -9.94 35.38 -20.77
CA PRO A 65 -9.47 35.59 -19.40
C PRO A 65 -10.11 34.61 -18.40
N THR A 66 -11.39 34.27 -18.61
CA THR A 66 -12.13 33.32 -17.75
C THR A 66 -11.47 31.94 -17.73
N TYR A 67 -11.07 31.40 -18.88
CA TYR A 67 -10.35 30.13 -18.96
C TYR A 67 -9.04 30.19 -18.17
N THR A 68 -8.27 31.27 -18.35
CA THR A 68 -6.97 31.45 -17.67
C THR A 68 -7.14 31.55 -16.15
N THR A 69 -8.12 32.33 -15.68
CA THR A 69 -8.45 32.45 -14.26
C THR A 69 -8.83 31.10 -13.65
N LEU A 70 -9.75 30.36 -14.29
CA LEU A 70 -10.21 29.07 -13.78
C LEU A 70 -9.08 28.04 -13.74
N THR A 71 -8.35 27.87 -14.83
CA THR A 71 -7.27 26.86 -14.90
C THR A 71 -6.12 27.17 -13.94
N THR A 72 -5.76 28.44 -13.75
CA THR A 72 -4.75 28.86 -12.76
C THR A 72 -5.20 28.59 -11.32
N ALA A 73 -6.44 28.93 -10.98
CA ALA A 73 -7.01 28.71 -9.66
C ALA A 73 -7.13 27.21 -9.34
N ILE A 74 -7.61 26.41 -10.29
CA ILE A 74 -7.75 24.95 -10.15
C ILE A 74 -6.36 24.30 -10.02
N LYS A 75 -5.36 24.76 -10.77
CA LYS A 75 -3.98 24.28 -10.63
C LYS A 75 -3.42 24.55 -9.25
N SER A 76 -3.70 25.74 -8.71
CA SER A 76 -3.29 26.14 -7.35
C SER A 76 -4.00 25.30 -6.28
N TYR A 77 -5.28 25.01 -6.48
CA TYR A 77 -6.07 24.13 -5.62
C TYR A 77 -5.53 22.70 -5.61
N ALA A 78 -5.19 22.15 -6.79
CA ALA A 78 -4.55 20.84 -6.92
C ALA A 78 -3.18 20.80 -6.23
N ASP A 79 -2.36 21.85 -6.38
CA ASP A 79 -1.08 21.98 -5.67
C ASP A 79 -1.27 22.05 -4.14
N GLY A 80 -2.40 22.56 -3.66
CA GLY A 80 -2.78 22.53 -2.24
C GLY A 80 -2.90 21.10 -1.68
N TYR A 81 -3.41 20.14 -2.46
CA TYR A 81 -3.45 18.74 -2.05
C TYR A 81 -2.05 18.13 -1.90
N LEU A 82 -1.13 18.46 -2.82
CA LEU A 82 0.27 18.04 -2.69
C LEU A 82 0.95 18.69 -1.48
N ALA A 83 0.64 19.96 -1.20
CA ALA A 83 1.16 20.65 -0.02
C ALA A 83 0.68 19.99 1.29
N ILE A 84 -0.58 19.51 1.34
CA ILE A 84 -1.08 18.72 2.48
C ILE A 84 -0.23 17.45 2.64
N VAL A 85 -0.01 16.69 1.56
CA VAL A 85 0.83 15.47 1.61
C VAL A 85 2.24 15.79 2.09
N SER A 86 2.87 16.81 1.51
CA SER A 86 4.22 17.24 1.89
C SER A 86 4.31 17.65 3.36
N THR A 87 3.30 18.31 3.91
CA THR A 87 3.29 18.75 5.32
C THR A 87 3.20 17.57 6.29
N ASN A 88 2.51 16.50 5.90
CA ASN A 88 2.28 15.34 6.75
C ASN A 88 3.31 14.21 6.51
N THR A 89 4.17 14.35 5.50
CA THR A 89 5.23 13.38 5.20
C THR A 89 6.41 13.58 6.17
N PRO A 90 6.86 12.52 6.87
CA PRO A 90 8.02 12.60 7.76
C PRO A 90 9.32 12.93 7.01
N PRO A 91 10.37 13.45 7.70
CA PRO A 91 11.62 13.86 7.06
C PRO A 91 12.35 12.77 6.26
N ASN A 92 12.12 11.50 6.58
CA ASN A 92 12.69 10.37 5.85
C ASN A 92 11.96 10.04 4.54
N GLY A 93 10.84 10.71 4.24
CA GLY A 93 10.05 10.52 3.03
C GLY A 93 9.09 9.33 3.07
N SER A 94 8.95 8.63 4.21
CA SER A 94 8.09 7.44 4.30
C SER A 94 6.61 7.78 4.11
N LEU A 95 5.94 7.08 3.20
CA LEU A 95 4.51 7.22 2.94
C LEU A 95 3.73 6.01 3.47
N ALA A 96 3.13 6.15 4.64
CA ALA A 96 2.22 5.15 5.20
C ALA A 96 0.89 5.09 4.43
N GLU A 97 -0.04 4.23 4.83
CA GLU A 97 -1.41 4.24 4.32
C GLU A 97 -2.15 5.53 4.72
N GLN A 98 -2.01 5.93 5.98
CA GLN A 98 -2.82 6.98 6.61
C GLN A 98 -1.97 8.02 7.33
N PHE A 99 -2.52 9.22 7.51
CA PHE A 99 -2.01 10.24 8.43
C PHE A 99 -3.12 10.80 9.32
N SER A 100 -2.76 11.07 10.57
CA SER A 100 -3.69 11.44 11.63
C SER A 100 -4.45 12.71 11.29
N ARG A 101 -5.77 12.69 11.39
CA ARG A 101 -6.60 13.89 11.21
C ARG A 101 -6.28 14.97 12.26
N ALA A 102 -5.89 14.56 13.47
CA ALA A 102 -5.65 15.46 14.59
C ALA A 102 -4.23 16.01 14.60
N THR A 103 -3.24 15.17 14.29
CA THR A 103 -1.81 15.52 14.48
C THR A 103 -1.00 15.52 13.19
N GLY A 104 -1.53 14.97 12.10
CA GLY A 104 -0.79 14.78 10.86
C GLY A 104 0.23 13.64 10.86
N SER A 105 0.44 12.97 11.99
CA SER A 105 1.41 11.88 12.13
C SER A 105 1.02 10.64 11.30
N PRO A 106 1.96 9.94 10.64
CA PRO A 106 1.69 8.69 9.94
C PRO A 106 1.16 7.60 10.86
N LEU A 107 0.25 6.75 10.36
CA LEU A 107 -0.26 5.57 11.05
C LEU A 107 -0.71 4.49 10.04
N SER A 108 -1.15 3.33 10.55
CA SER A 108 -1.46 2.12 9.74
C SER A 108 -0.21 1.55 9.06
N ALA A 109 -0.38 0.76 8.00
CA ALA A 109 0.72 0.16 7.25
C ALA A 109 1.76 1.20 6.84
N THR A 110 2.99 1.02 7.32
CA THR A 110 4.15 1.83 6.95
C THR A 110 4.59 1.47 5.53
N ASP A 111 5.15 2.45 4.82
CA ASP A 111 5.68 2.28 3.47
C ASP A 111 4.73 1.57 2.48
N LEU A 112 3.46 1.97 2.50
CA LEU A 112 2.44 1.38 1.63
C LEU A 112 2.79 1.64 0.16
N THR A 113 3.06 0.58 -0.60
CA THR A 113 3.42 0.64 -2.03
C THR A 113 2.44 1.51 -2.84
N TRP A 114 1.14 1.43 -2.53
CA TRP A 114 0.13 2.22 -3.23
C TRP A 114 0.21 3.72 -2.92
N SER A 115 0.60 4.13 -1.70
CA SER A 115 0.84 5.54 -1.39
C SER A 115 2.01 6.11 -2.22
N TYR A 116 3.08 5.34 -2.40
CA TYR A 116 4.18 5.71 -3.28
C TYR A 116 3.76 5.77 -4.76
N ALA A 117 3.01 4.78 -5.24
CA ALA A 117 2.51 4.78 -6.62
C ALA A 117 1.61 6.01 -6.88
N ALA A 118 0.69 6.32 -5.97
CA ALA A 118 -0.17 7.50 -6.06
C ALA A 118 0.62 8.82 -6.08
N PHE A 119 1.75 8.89 -5.36
CA PHE A 119 2.61 10.07 -5.38
C PHE A 119 3.28 10.22 -6.75
N LEU A 120 3.83 9.13 -7.28
CA LEU A 120 4.47 9.12 -8.60
C LEU A 120 3.47 9.48 -9.71
N THR A 121 2.26 8.94 -9.68
CA THR A 121 1.25 9.23 -10.71
C THR A 121 0.76 10.68 -10.62
N ALA A 122 0.45 11.19 -9.43
CA ALA A 122 0.05 12.59 -9.26
C ALA A 122 1.17 13.56 -9.70
N ALA A 123 2.42 13.27 -9.36
CA ALA A 123 3.58 14.06 -9.80
C ALA A 123 3.76 14.01 -11.33
N ALA A 124 3.58 12.84 -11.96
CA ALA A 124 3.59 12.69 -13.41
C ALA A 124 2.52 13.57 -14.07
N ARG A 125 1.25 13.50 -13.61
CA ARG A 125 0.16 14.35 -14.15
C ARG A 125 0.42 15.83 -13.96
N ARG A 126 0.94 16.22 -12.78
CA ARG A 126 1.35 17.60 -12.51
C ARG A 126 2.37 18.12 -13.53
N SER A 127 3.27 17.26 -14.01
CA SER A 127 4.30 17.59 -15.01
C SER A 127 3.81 17.46 -16.46
N GLY A 128 2.54 17.12 -16.69
CA GLY A 128 1.98 16.89 -18.02
C GLY A 128 2.30 15.52 -18.62
N GLN A 129 2.84 14.59 -17.84
CA GLN A 129 3.09 13.21 -18.27
C GLN A 129 1.82 12.36 -18.12
N MET A 130 1.21 12.03 -19.26
CA MET A 130 0.02 11.21 -19.34
C MET A 130 0.34 9.78 -19.81
N PRO A 131 -0.44 8.77 -19.37
CA PRO A 131 -0.36 7.45 -19.96
C PRO A 131 -0.82 7.48 -21.42
N ALA A 132 -0.52 6.40 -22.16
CA ALA A 132 -1.05 6.21 -23.49
C ALA A 132 -2.59 6.17 -23.45
N SER A 133 -3.22 6.67 -24.52
CA SER A 133 -4.68 6.54 -24.69
C SER A 133 -5.09 5.08 -24.70
N TRP A 134 -6.11 4.73 -23.93
CA TRP A 134 -6.71 3.40 -23.95
C TRP A 134 -7.84 3.26 -25.00
N GLY A 135 -8.14 4.33 -25.75
CA GLY A 135 -9.15 4.31 -26.82
C GLY A 135 -10.56 4.75 -26.42
N GLU A 136 -10.70 5.54 -25.36
CA GLU A 136 -11.99 6.06 -24.87
C GLU A 136 -12.92 6.63 -25.97
N PRO A 137 -12.43 7.43 -26.95
CA PRO A 137 -13.32 8.02 -27.95
C PRO A 137 -14.06 6.99 -28.83
N GLY A 138 -13.55 5.76 -28.92
CA GLY A 138 -14.21 4.64 -29.61
C GLY A 138 -15.04 3.73 -28.71
N ALA A 139 -15.10 4.01 -27.40
CA ALA A 139 -15.63 3.11 -26.37
C ALA A 139 -16.60 3.80 -25.40
N ASN A 140 -17.21 4.93 -25.78
CA ASN A 140 -18.03 5.77 -24.91
C ASN A 140 -19.52 5.87 -25.32
N THR A 141 -19.99 5.00 -26.21
CA THR A 141 -21.40 4.93 -26.60
C THR A 141 -22.16 3.97 -25.70
N VAL A 142 -23.18 4.48 -25.01
CA VAL A 142 -24.07 3.67 -24.15
C VAL A 142 -25.25 3.15 -24.98
N LEU A 143 -25.59 1.87 -24.82
CA LEU A 143 -26.75 1.26 -25.48
C LEU A 143 -28.07 1.84 -24.93
N PRO A 144 -29.13 1.94 -25.75
CA PRO A 144 -30.44 2.42 -25.30
C PRO A 144 -31.07 1.57 -24.18
N SER A 145 -30.72 0.28 -24.12
CA SER A 145 -31.13 -0.63 -23.07
C SER A 145 -29.98 -1.55 -22.68
N CYS A 146 -29.89 -1.84 -21.39
CA CYS A 146 -28.87 -2.73 -20.85
C CYS A 146 -29.46 -4.13 -20.64
N SER A 147 -28.70 -5.17 -21.02
CA SER A 147 -28.96 -6.55 -20.63
C SER A 147 -27.68 -7.16 -20.06
N ALA A 148 -27.81 -7.97 -19.01
CA ALA A 148 -26.68 -8.69 -18.45
C ALA A 148 -26.28 -9.82 -19.41
N ALA A 149 -25.09 -9.73 -20.00
CA ALA A 149 -24.52 -10.73 -20.89
C ALA A 149 -23.04 -10.94 -20.58
N SER A 150 -22.55 -12.16 -20.78
CA SER A 150 -21.13 -12.50 -20.65
C SER A 150 -20.76 -13.53 -21.71
N ALA A 151 -19.47 -13.62 -22.04
CA ALA A 151 -18.93 -14.64 -22.94
C ALA A 151 -17.96 -15.55 -22.17
N PRO A 152 -17.98 -16.88 -22.40
CA PRO A 152 -17.04 -17.78 -21.76
C PRO A 152 -15.61 -17.53 -22.29
N GLY A 153 -14.67 -17.31 -21.38
CA GLY A 153 -13.24 -17.24 -21.68
C GLY A 153 -12.56 -18.62 -21.64
N THR A 154 -11.39 -18.74 -22.26
CA THR A 154 -10.49 -19.90 -22.12
C THR A 154 -9.20 -19.44 -21.46
N TYR A 155 -8.72 -20.20 -20.47
CA TYR A 155 -7.58 -19.83 -19.65
C TYR A 155 -6.46 -20.87 -19.78
N SER A 156 -5.22 -20.42 -19.89
CA SER A 156 -4.03 -21.27 -19.93
C SER A 156 -2.91 -20.61 -19.13
N THR A 157 -2.00 -21.42 -18.57
CA THR A 157 -0.86 -20.93 -17.80
C THR A 157 0.20 -20.33 -18.73
N PRO A 158 0.64 -19.07 -18.50
CA PRO A 158 1.74 -18.51 -19.27
C PRO A 158 3.04 -19.24 -18.93
N SER A 159 3.88 -19.49 -19.95
CA SER A 159 5.17 -20.20 -19.81
C SER A 159 6.40 -19.29 -19.91
N ALA A 160 6.26 -18.07 -20.43
CA ALA A 160 7.36 -17.14 -20.59
C ALA A 160 7.64 -16.37 -19.28
N THR A 161 8.92 -16.34 -18.87
CA THR A 161 9.41 -15.54 -17.74
C THR A 161 10.34 -14.43 -18.23
N ALA A 162 10.13 -13.21 -17.73
CA ALA A 162 11.04 -12.10 -17.99
C ALA A 162 12.25 -12.17 -17.03
N PRO A 163 13.46 -11.75 -17.46
CA PRO A 163 14.60 -11.63 -16.57
C PRO A 163 14.33 -10.56 -15.50
N SER A 164 14.67 -10.85 -14.25
CA SER A 164 14.59 -9.85 -13.16
C SER A 164 15.65 -8.76 -13.35
N PRO A 165 15.33 -7.49 -13.10
CA PRO A 165 16.31 -6.40 -13.17
C PRO A 165 17.43 -6.59 -12.13
N PRO A 166 18.67 -6.13 -12.42
CA PRO A 166 19.75 -6.16 -11.44
C PRO A 166 19.42 -5.21 -10.28
N CYS A 167 19.77 -5.62 -9.06
CA CYS A 167 19.51 -4.86 -7.84
C CYS A 167 20.65 -5.06 -6.84
N ALA A 168 20.73 -4.19 -5.84
CA ALA A 168 21.81 -4.21 -4.85
C ALA A 168 21.66 -5.43 -3.93
N THR A 169 22.74 -6.18 -3.76
CA THR A 169 22.77 -7.34 -2.88
C THR A 169 22.84 -6.91 -1.42
N VAL A 170 21.97 -7.46 -0.56
CA VAL A 170 22.03 -7.26 0.88
C VAL A 170 22.83 -8.38 1.55
N SER A 171 23.56 -8.05 2.62
CA SER A 171 24.32 -9.03 3.42
C SER A 171 23.51 -9.63 4.58
N SER A 172 22.43 -8.96 4.97
CA SER A 172 21.51 -9.38 6.03
C SER A 172 20.08 -9.19 5.56
N VAL A 173 19.23 -10.15 5.88
CA VAL A 173 17.79 -10.15 5.53
C VAL A 173 16.99 -10.22 6.83
N SER A 174 15.99 -9.38 6.98
CA SER A 174 15.00 -9.49 8.07
C SER A 174 14.02 -10.61 7.75
N VAL A 175 14.11 -11.73 8.47
CA VAL A 175 13.27 -12.90 8.28
C VAL A 175 12.16 -12.90 9.33
N THR A 176 10.91 -12.72 8.89
CA THR A 176 9.74 -12.80 9.77
C THR A 176 9.21 -14.23 9.79
N PHE A 177 9.42 -14.93 10.90
CA PHE A 177 8.83 -16.24 11.16
C PHE A 177 7.42 -16.05 11.68
N ASN A 178 6.46 -16.74 11.07
CA ASN A 178 5.06 -16.74 11.47
C ASN A 178 4.63 -18.18 11.70
N VAL A 179 4.07 -18.47 12.87
CA VAL A 179 3.49 -19.77 13.18
C VAL A 179 2.04 -19.61 13.66
N ALA A 180 1.16 -20.44 13.13
CA ALA A 180 -0.20 -20.60 13.65
C ALA A 180 -0.21 -21.71 14.71
N GLU A 181 -0.50 -21.35 15.96
CA GLU A 181 -0.64 -22.30 17.08
C GLU A 181 -1.50 -21.76 18.21
N THR A 182 -2.42 -22.60 18.71
CA THR A 182 -3.35 -22.20 19.78
C THR A 182 -2.69 -22.35 21.15
N THR A 183 -2.60 -21.25 21.90
CA THR A 183 -1.99 -21.21 23.23
C THR A 183 -3.01 -20.93 24.33
N SER A 184 -2.74 -21.45 25.52
CA SER A 184 -3.43 -21.11 26.76
C SER A 184 -2.78 -19.91 27.45
N PHE A 185 -3.52 -19.25 28.35
CA PHE A 185 -2.98 -18.14 29.13
C PHE A 185 -1.73 -18.56 29.92
N GLY A 186 -0.66 -17.77 29.81
CA GLY A 186 0.62 -18.06 30.45
C GLY A 186 1.56 -18.96 29.63
N GLN A 187 1.17 -19.38 28.43
CA GLN A 187 2.08 -20.01 27.46
C GLN A 187 2.69 -18.97 26.52
N THR A 188 3.92 -19.20 26.11
CA THR A 188 4.63 -18.43 25.09
C THR A 188 5.19 -19.35 24.03
N ILE A 189 5.42 -18.84 22.82
CA ILE A 189 6.13 -19.55 21.75
C ILE A 189 7.52 -18.92 21.59
N LEU A 190 8.54 -19.77 21.53
CA LEU A 190 9.93 -19.43 21.26
C LEU A 190 10.36 -20.01 19.91
N LEU A 191 11.35 -19.40 19.28
CA LEU A 191 12.04 -19.88 18.09
C LEU A 191 13.49 -20.22 18.46
N ALA A 192 13.86 -21.48 18.31
CA ALA A 192 15.22 -21.96 18.52
C ALA A 192 15.79 -22.51 17.20
N GLY A 193 17.09 -22.38 16.98
CA GLY A 193 17.71 -22.85 15.74
C GLY A 193 19.22 -22.94 15.76
N SER A 194 19.78 -23.37 14.63
CA SER A 194 21.18 -23.77 14.47
C SER A 194 22.18 -22.62 14.38
N VAL A 195 21.72 -21.37 14.46
CA VAL A 195 22.54 -20.17 14.30
C VAL A 195 22.51 -19.35 15.59
N SER A 196 23.52 -18.50 15.79
CA SER A 196 23.64 -17.66 16.98
C SER A 196 22.45 -16.76 17.21
N GLU A 197 21.88 -16.23 16.14
CA GLU A 197 20.72 -15.35 16.14
C GLU A 197 19.44 -16.07 16.59
N LEU A 198 19.45 -17.41 16.60
CA LEU A 198 18.38 -18.28 17.11
C LEU A 198 18.86 -19.16 18.29
N GLY A 199 19.95 -18.78 18.96
CA GLY A 199 20.42 -19.40 20.19
C GLY A 199 21.24 -20.69 20.04
N ASN A 200 21.62 -21.13 18.83
CA ASN A 200 22.37 -22.39 18.63
C ASN A 200 21.75 -23.63 19.32
N TRP A 201 20.42 -23.72 19.33
CA TRP A 201 19.60 -24.72 20.04
C TRP A 201 19.63 -24.63 21.58
N ASP A 202 20.23 -23.60 22.15
CA ASP A 202 20.06 -23.27 23.56
C ASP A 202 18.73 -22.52 23.77
N LEU A 203 17.86 -23.09 24.61
CA LEU A 203 16.56 -22.50 24.93
C LEU A 203 16.69 -21.21 25.75
N ALA A 204 17.79 -21.04 26.50
CA ALA A 204 18.04 -19.80 27.23
C ALA A 204 18.25 -18.60 26.29
N ASP A 205 18.73 -18.87 25.07
CA ASP A 205 18.99 -17.88 24.02
C ASP A 205 17.96 -17.96 22.86
N ALA A 206 16.88 -18.73 23.02
CA ALA A 206 15.82 -18.83 22.03
C ALA A 206 15.01 -17.51 21.95
N VAL A 207 14.50 -17.20 20.76
CA VAL A 207 13.87 -15.90 20.50
C VAL A 207 12.37 -15.99 20.79
N PRO A 208 11.81 -15.20 21.72
CA PRO A 208 10.38 -15.20 21.99
C PRO A 208 9.58 -14.57 20.85
N LEU A 209 8.45 -15.18 20.49
CA LEU A 209 7.50 -14.64 19.53
C LEU A 209 6.52 -13.66 20.19
N SER A 210 6.01 -12.73 19.39
CA SER A 210 4.92 -11.81 19.76
C SER A 210 3.56 -12.43 19.44
N ALA A 211 2.62 -12.29 20.37
CA ALA A 211 1.19 -12.56 20.18
C ALA A 211 0.38 -11.29 19.86
N SER A 212 1.02 -10.17 19.47
CA SER A 212 0.31 -8.90 19.24
C SER A 212 -0.75 -8.97 18.14
N ASP A 213 -0.64 -9.94 17.23
CA ASP A 213 -1.56 -10.20 16.11
C ASP A 213 -2.42 -11.46 16.34
N TYR A 214 -2.40 -12.06 17.53
CA TYR A 214 -3.13 -13.29 17.83
C TYR A 214 -4.64 -13.05 17.82
N GLN A 215 -5.38 -13.89 17.08
CA GLN A 215 -6.85 -13.96 17.10
C GLN A 215 -7.27 -15.42 17.32
N SER A 216 -8.39 -15.67 18.00
CA SER A 216 -8.84 -17.05 18.25
C SER A 216 -9.06 -17.85 16.96
N GLU A 217 -9.48 -17.18 15.88
CA GLU A 217 -9.69 -17.76 14.56
C GLU A 217 -8.38 -17.83 13.73
N TYR A 218 -7.37 -17.05 14.11
CA TYR A 218 -6.07 -16.96 13.46
C TYR A 218 -4.97 -16.82 14.54
N PRO A 219 -4.60 -17.92 15.21
CA PRO A 219 -3.75 -17.90 16.40
C PRO A 219 -2.27 -17.69 16.02
N ARG A 220 -1.98 -16.50 15.48
CA ARG A 220 -0.69 -16.16 14.90
C ARG A 220 0.27 -15.64 15.96
N TRP A 221 1.43 -16.27 15.99
CA TRP A 221 2.63 -15.79 16.67
C TRP A 221 3.68 -15.43 15.64
N PHE A 222 4.48 -14.38 15.89
CA PHE A 222 5.52 -14.00 14.94
C PHE A 222 6.74 -13.33 15.59
N VAL A 223 7.87 -13.40 14.89
CA VAL A 223 9.08 -12.63 15.23
C VAL A 223 9.88 -12.33 13.97
N ALA A 224 10.48 -11.13 13.90
CA ALA A 224 11.42 -10.75 12.86
C ALA A 224 12.85 -10.86 13.39
N VAL A 225 13.70 -11.63 12.72
CA VAL A 225 15.11 -11.85 13.07
C VAL A 225 15.99 -11.49 11.88
N ALA A 226 17.01 -10.67 12.09
CA ALA A 226 17.99 -10.37 11.07
C ALA A 226 18.95 -11.56 10.91
N LEU A 227 18.97 -12.19 9.73
CA LEU A 227 19.81 -13.34 9.42
C LEU A 227 20.74 -13.07 8.24
N PRO A 228 21.97 -13.61 8.22
CA PRO A 228 22.90 -13.45 7.10
C PRO A 228 22.35 -14.03 5.79
N ALA A 229 22.47 -13.28 4.69
CA ALA A 229 22.00 -13.70 3.37
C ALA A 229 22.73 -14.96 2.88
N GLY A 230 21.98 -15.90 2.28
CA GLY A 230 22.52 -17.17 1.76
C GLY A 230 22.82 -18.23 2.81
N MET A 231 22.62 -17.93 4.10
CA MET A 231 22.78 -18.91 5.17
C MET A 231 21.59 -19.87 5.21
N THR A 232 21.88 -21.16 5.39
CA THR A 232 20.86 -22.17 5.66
C THR A 232 20.72 -22.34 7.18
N VAL A 233 19.49 -22.20 7.67
CA VAL A 233 19.14 -22.24 9.09
C VAL A 233 18.20 -23.40 9.34
N LEU A 234 18.54 -24.23 10.34
CA LEU A 234 17.62 -25.21 10.89
C LEU A 234 16.95 -24.60 12.12
N TYR A 235 15.63 -24.76 12.25
CA TYR A 235 14.88 -24.17 13.36
C TYR A 235 13.70 -25.02 13.79
N LYS A 236 13.19 -24.77 15.00
CA LYS A 236 11.92 -25.28 15.51
C LYS A 236 11.23 -24.26 16.41
N TYR A 237 9.91 -24.38 16.50
CA TYR A 237 9.11 -23.70 17.51
C TYR A 237 9.04 -24.50 18.81
N VAL A 238 9.01 -23.78 19.93
CA VAL A 238 8.95 -24.34 21.28
C VAL A 238 7.91 -23.60 22.10
N MET A 239 7.00 -24.33 22.72
CA MET A 239 6.00 -23.78 23.62
C MET A 239 6.53 -23.90 25.05
N GLU A 240 6.58 -22.79 25.78
CA GLU A 240 6.96 -22.74 27.18
C GLU A 240 5.76 -22.33 28.02
N ASP A 241 5.50 -23.04 29.12
CA ASP A 241 4.47 -22.68 30.08
C ASP A 241 5.01 -21.80 31.23
N SER A 242 4.10 -21.31 32.07
CA SER A 242 4.45 -20.42 33.19
C SER A 242 5.29 -21.08 34.30
N ALA A 243 5.44 -22.40 34.27
CA ALA A 243 6.31 -23.17 35.16
C ALA A 243 7.71 -23.43 34.55
N GLY A 244 7.94 -23.01 33.30
CA GLY A 244 9.18 -23.24 32.55
C GLY A 244 9.25 -24.64 31.91
N SER A 245 8.13 -25.36 31.83
CA SER A 245 8.07 -26.62 31.09
C SER A 245 7.98 -26.33 29.60
N VAL A 246 8.81 -27.01 28.80
CA VAL A 246 8.94 -26.78 27.37
C VAL A 246 8.42 -27.97 26.56
N THR A 247 7.70 -27.67 25.47
CA THR A 247 7.22 -28.64 24.49
C THR A 247 7.69 -28.20 23.11
N TRP A 248 8.52 -29.03 22.47
CA TRP A 248 8.94 -28.81 21.09
C TRP A 248 7.82 -29.21 20.12
N GLU A 249 7.74 -28.53 18.98
CA GLU A 249 6.90 -29.03 17.88
C GLU A 249 7.38 -30.42 17.41
N ASP A 250 6.45 -31.22 16.88
CA ASP A 250 6.75 -32.58 16.43
C ASP A 250 7.59 -32.55 15.14
N GLY A 251 7.89 -33.73 14.58
CA GLY A 251 8.57 -33.83 13.29
C GLY A 251 10.07 -33.49 13.30
N SER A 252 10.64 -33.37 12.09
CA SER A 252 12.05 -33.01 11.89
C SER A 252 12.25 -31.51 11.97
N ASN A 253 13.48 -31.06 12.23
CA ASN A 253 13.80 -29.63 12.20
C ASN A 253 13.41 -29.02 10.84
N ARG A 254 12.79 -27.84 10.89
CA ARG A 254 12.50 -27.04 9.71
C ARG A 254 13.80 -26.52 9.13
N ASN A 255 13.83 -26.30 7.83
CA ASN A 255 15.01 -25.83 7.11
C ASN A 255 14.62 -24.63 6.23
N PHE A 256 15.31 -23.52 6.41
CA PHE A 256 15.13 -22.31 5.62
C PHE A 256 16.47 -21.78 5.13
N THR A 257 16.57 -21.47 3.83
CA THR A 257 17.74 -20.78 3.28
C THR A 257 17.40 -19.32 3.07
N VAL A 258 18.12 -18.45 3.77
CA VAL A 258 17.94 -17.00 3.67
C VAL A 258 18.25 -16.56 2.24
N PRO A 259 17.34 -15.83 1.57
CA PRO A 259 17.55 -15.47 0.18
C PRO A 259 18.80 -14.60 0.02
N THR A 260 19.49 -14.80 -1.10
CA THR A 260 20.54 -13.89 -1.57
C THR A 260 19.96 -12.91 -2.57
N GLY A 261 20.64 -11.80 -2.81
CA GLY A 261 20.19 -10.78 -3.75
C GLY A 261 19.56 -9.62 -3.01
N CYS A 262 18.38 -9.19 -3.45
CA CYS A 262 17.88 -7.85 -3.14
C CYS A 262 16.71 -7.84 -2.17
N ALA A 263 16.30 -9.02 -1.71
CA ALA A 263 15.29 -9.16 -0.68
C ALA A 263 15.88 -8.73 0.66
N ALA A 264 15.56 -7.52 1.11
CA ALA A 264 15.92 -7.04 2.44
C ALA A 264 15.04 -7.67 3.54
N GLU A 265 13.85 -8.16 3.16
CA GLU A 265 12.88 -8.79 4.05
C GLU A 265 12.25 -10.01 3.39
N VAL A 266 11.92 -11.03 4.18
CA VAL A 266 11.21 -12.23 3.72
C VAL A 266 10.36 -12.79 4.86
N GLN A 267 9.25 -13.45 4.51
CA GLN A 267 8.39 -14.11 5.48
C GLN A 267 8.42 -15.62 5.30
N VAL A 268 8.41 -16.33 6.44
CA VAL A 268 8.19 -17.76 6.53
C VAL A 268 6.84 -17.97 7.20
N HIS A 269 5.99 -18.80 6.60
CA HIS A 269 4.65 -19.10 7.10
C HIS A 269 4.55 -20.58 7.44
N ASP A 270 4.45 -20.86 8.73
CA ASP A 270 4.38 -22.19 9.30
C ASP A 270 3.05 -22.43 10.02
N VAL A 271 2.69 -23.70 10.14
CA VAL A 271 1.69 -24.21 11.08
C VAL A 271 2.44 -25.16 12.01
N TRP A 272 2.13 -25.14 13.30
CA TRP A 272 2.75 -26.04 14.28
C TRP A 272 2.69 -27.51 13.82
N GLN A 273 3.80 -28.23 14.01
CA GLN A 273 3.94 -29.63 13.60
C GLN A 273 3.49 -30.60 14.69
#